data_AF-A0ABD1DUW8-F1
#
_entry.id   AF-A0ABD1DUW8-F1
#
_cell.length_a   1.000
_cell.length_b   1.000
_cell.length_c   1.000
_cell.angle_alpha   90.00
_cell.angle_beta   90.00
_cell.angle_gamma   90.00
#
_symmetry.space_group_name_H-M   'P 1'
#
loop_
_entity.id
_entity.type
_entity.pdbx_description
1 polymer ?
#
loop_
_entity_poly.entity_id
_entity_poly.type
_entity_poly.pdbx_seq_one_letter_code
_entity_poly.pdbx_strand_id
1 'polypeptide(L)' 'MFTRFDANKSTKGASKLRRDLINSEIANLRDLLPLPQSTRQRLSQLQLMALVCVYVRKANYFQQGKRFDKELLEKV' A
#
# COMPACT_ATOMS: atom_id res chain seq x y z
N MET A 1 20.11 25.71 -12.53
CA MET A 1 21.04 25.52 -11.39
C MET A 1 20.90 24.09 -10.89
N PHE A 2 21.84 23.20 -11.20
CA PHE A 2 21.90 21.87 -10.59
C PHE A 2 22.65 22.00 -9.26
N THR A 3 21.95 21.79 -8.14
CA THR A 3 22.57 21.72 -6.82
C THR A 3 23.47 20.50 -6.77
N ARG A 4 24.77 20.73 -6.74
CA ARG A 4 25.80 19.69 -6.51
C ARG A 4 25.44 19.02 -5.18
N PHE A 5 25.09 17.73 -5.22
CA PHE A 5 24.86 16.95 -4.01
C PHE A 5 26.14 17.00 -3.17
N ASP A 6 26.11 17.74 -2.07
CA ASP A 6 27.15 17.71 -1.05
C ASP A 6 27.14 16.33 -0.41
N ALA A 7 27.95 15.42 -0.93
CA ALA A 7 28.10 14.06 -0.42
C ALA A 7 28.52 14.02 1.07
N ASN A 8 28.98 15.15 1.63
CA ASN A 8 29.34 15.30 3.05
C ASN A 8 28.18 15.76 3.97
N LYS A 9 27.01 16.16 3.45
CA LYS A 9 25.81 16.38 4.28
C LYS A 9 25.13 15.03 4.52
N SER A 10 25.25 14.49 5.73
CA SER A 10 24.66 13.20 6.10
C SER A 10 23.13 13.21 5.99
N THR A 11 22.59 12.63 4.90
CA THR A 11 21.14 12.41 4.72
C THR A 11 20.66 11.12 5.40
N LYS A 12 21.54 10.47 6.18
CA LYS A 12 21.31 9.15 6.80
C LYS A 12 20.14 9.18 7.78
N GLY A 13 20.02 10.22 8.60
CA GLY A 13 18.93 10.42 9.56
C GLY A 13 17.59 10.65 8.86
N ALA A 14 17.54 11.57 7.90
CA ALA A 14 16.35 11.84 7.10
C ALA A 14 15.88 10.59 6.32
N SER A 15 16.82 9.85 5.73
CA SER A 15 16.52 8.61 5.01
C SER A 15 16.01 7.50 5.94
N LYS A 16 16.51 7.43 7.18
CA LYS A 16 16.01 6.50 8.20
C LYS A 16 14.57 6.84 8.59
N LEU A 17 14.32 8.10 8.98
CA LEU A 17 12.97 8.58 9.33
C LEU A 17 11.98 8.27 8.21
N ARG A 18 12.36 8.54 6.96
CA ARG A 18 11.50 8.26 5.81
C ARG A 18 11.19 6.78 5.64
N ARG A 19 12.19 5.88 5.84
CA ARG A 19 11.95 4.43 5.82
C ARG A 19 11.06 3.97 6.97
N ASP A 20 11.24 4.53 8.16
CA ASP A 20 10.46 4.18 9.34
C ASP A 20 8.98 4.58 9.15
N LEU A 21 8.71 5.76 8.58
CA LEU A 21 7.35 6.20 8.20
C LEU A 21 6.71 5.23 7.19
N ILE A 22 7.43 4.85 6.13
CA ILE A 22 6.94 3.89 5.13
C ILE A 22 6.63 2.53 5.79
N ASN A 23 7.51 2.04 6.66
CA ASN A 23 7.30 0.77 7.35
C ASN A 23 6.08 0.82 8.27
N SER A 24 5.84 1.95 8.93
CA SER A 24 4.63 2.16 9.73
C SER A 24 3.37 2.11 8.88
N GLU A 25 3.39 2.73 7.71
CA GLU A 25 2.24 2.75 6.81
C GLU A 25 1.97 1.36 6.21
N ILE A 26 3.02 0.61 5.86
CA ILE A 26 2.92 -0.80 5.45
C ILE A 26 2.32 -1.65 6.56
N ALA A 27 2.65 -1.41 7.83
CA ALA A 27 2.04 -2.10 8.97
C ALA A 27 0.55 -1.78 9.10
N ASN A 28 0.14 -0.52 8.90
CA ASN A 28 -1.28 -0.15 8.88
C ASN A 28 -2.03 -0.87 7.74
N LEU A 29 -1.45 -0.90 6.53
CA LEU A 29 -2.02 -1.61 5.38
C LEU A 29 -2.18 -3.11 5.64
N ARG A 30 -1.22 -3.71 6.36
CA ARG A 30 -1.29 -5.12 6.76
C ARG A 30 -2.55 -5.42 7.55
N ASP A 31 -2.89 -4.58 8.53
CA ASP A 31 -4.03 -4.84 9.41
C ASP A 31 -5.40 -4.68 8.72
N LEU A 32 -5.44 -3.96 7.60
CA LEU A 32 -6.63 -3.85 6.75
C LEU A 32 -6.89 -5.08 5.87
N LEU A 33 -5.91 -5.98 5.71
CA LEU A 33 -6.10 -7.19 4.92
C LEU A 33 -7.11 -8.13 5.61
N PRO A 34 -8.06 -8.72 4.86
CA PRO A 34 -9.05 -9.66 5.37
C PRO A 34 -8.44 -11.05 5.62
N LEU A 35 -7.45 -11.11 6.50
CA LEU A 35 -6.71 -12.31 6.88
C LEU A 35 -6.64 -12.41 8.41
N PRO A 36 -6.62 -13.61 9.00
CA PRO A 36 -6.36 -13.78 10.43
C PRO A 36 -5.02 -13.19 10.86
N GLN A 37 -4.94 -12.65 12.09
CA GLN A 37 -3.74 -11.99 12.62
C GLN A 37 -2.50 -12.90 12.59
N SER A 38 -2.66 -14.19 12.89
CA SER A 38 -1.58 -15.20 12.84
C SER A 38 -1.01 -15.37 11.44
N THR A 39 -1.85 -15.29 10.40
CA THR A 39 -1.40 -15.33 9.00
C THR A 39 -0.67 -14.05 8.63
N ARG A 40 -1.19 -12.89 9.04
CA ARG A 40 -0.53 -11.60 8.80
C ARG A 40 0.88 -11.55 9.39
N GLN A 41 1.07 -12.10 10.59
CA GLN A 41 2.37 -12.16 11.28
C GLN A 41 3.46 -12.97 10.58
N ARG A 42 3.09 -13.95 9.77
CA ARG A 42 4.06 -14.82 9.07
C ARG A 42 4.50 -14.26 7.70
N LEU A 43 3.89 -13.18 7.23
CA LEU A 43 4.17 -12.62 5.90
C LEU A 43 5.39 -11.69 5.93
N SER A 44 6.27 -11.85 4.94
CA SER A 44 7.36 -10.90 4.69
C SER A 44 6.83 -9.60 4.07
N GLN A 45 7.62 -8.53 4.15
CA GLN A 45 7.24 -7.23 3.57
C GLN A 45 6.90 -7.34 2.07
N LEU A 46 7.65 -8.12 1.30
CA LEU A 46 7.40 -8.31 -0.13
C LEU A 46 6.07 -9.05 -0.39
N GLN A 47 5.81 -10.12 0.36
CA GLN A 47 4.57 -10.89 0.24
C GLN A 47 3.36 -10.03 0.61
N LEU A 48 3.51 -9.23 1.67
CA LEU A 48 2.49 -8.28 2.07
C LEU A 48 2.21 -7.27 0.95
N MET A 49 3.25 -6.69 0.35
CA MET A 49 3.09 -5.75 -0.76
C MET A 49 2.38 -6.40 -1.95
N ALA A 50 2.72 -7.63 -2.30
CA ALA A 50 2.04 -8.38 -3.35
C ALA A 50 0.55 -8.58 -3.04
N LEU A 51 0.23 -9.00 -1.81
CA LEU A 51 -1.14 -9.21 -1.36
C LEU A 51 -1.96 -7.93 -1.31
N VAL A 52 -1.40 -6.83 -0.81
CA VAL A 52 -2.03 -5.51 -0.82
C VAL A 52 -2.32 -5.08 -2.25
N CYS A 53 -1.36 -5.23 -3.17
CA CYS A 53 -1.56 -4.90 -4.58
C CYS A 53 -2.71 -5.71 -5.20
N VAL A 54 -2.75 -7.03 -4.96
CA VAL A 54 -3.83 -7.90 -5.47
C VAL A 54 -5.17 -7.53 -4.84
N TYR A 55 -5.20 -7.28 -3.53
CA TYR A 55 -6.40 -6.90 -2.81
C TYR A 55 -7.00 -5.59 -3.35
N VAL A 56 -6.19 -4.55 -3.54
CA VAL A 56 -6.63 -3.27 -4.13
C VAL A 56 -7.17 -3.47 -5.54
N ARG A 57 -6.46 -4.23 -6.39
CA ARG A 57 -6.94 -4.51 -7.76
C ARG A 57 -8.27 -5.27 -7.76
N LYS A 58 -8.39 -6.28 -6.90
CA LYS A 58 -9.61 -7.08 -6.76
C LYS A 58 -10.76 -6.22 -6.24
N ALA A 59 -10.54 -5.42 -5.20
CA ALA A 59 -11.54 -4.51 -4.65
C ALA A 59 -12.03 -3.49 -5.71
N ASN A 60 -11.10 -2.90 -6.46
CA ASN A 60 -11.43 -1.97 -7.55
C ASN A 60 -12.22 -2.63 -8.67
N TYR A 61 -11.90 -3.87 -9.04
CA TYR A 61 -12.66 -4.62 -10.04
C TYR A 61 -14.10 -4.89 -9.57
N PHE A 62 -14.27 -5.37 -8.34
CA PHE A 62 -15.60 -5.60 -7.76
C PHE A 62 -16.40 -4.30 -7.57
N GLN A 63 -15.73 -3.19 -7.26
CA GLN A 63 -16.38 -1.89 -7.15
C GLN A 63 -16.81 -1.32 -8.51
N GLN A 64 -16.01 -1.52 -9.57
CA GLN A 64 -16.41 -1.18 -10.92
C GLN A 64 -17.59 -2.03 -11.39
N GLY A 65 -17.60 -3.34 -11.12
CA GLY A 65 -18.76 -4.20 -11.39
C GLY A 65 -20.04 -3.69 -10.72
N LYS A 66 -19.97 -3.37 -9.42
CA LYS A 66 -21.09 -2.75 -8.69
C LYS A 66 -21.53 -1.40 -9.24
N ARG A 67 -20.60 -0.61 -9.79
CA ARG A 67 -20.91 0.68 -10.42
C ARG A 67 -21.61 0.48 -11.76
N PHE A 68 -21.18 -0.50 -12.57
CA PHE A 68 -21.88 -0.90 -13.79
C PHE A 68 -23.29 -1.39 -13.50
N ASP A 69 -23.48 -2.23 -12.49
CA ASP A 69 -24.81 -2.72 -12.10
C ASP A 69 -25.73 -1.59 -11.64
N LYS A 70 -25.19 -0.62 -10.86
CA LYS A 70 -25.93 0.59 -10.48
C LYS A 70 -26.31 1.45 -11.68
N GLU A 71 -25.40 1.67 -12.62
CA GLU A 71 -25.66 2.48 -13.81
C GLU A 71 -26.68 1.83 -14.75
N LEU A 72 -26.76 0.49 -14.78
CA LEU A 72 -27.81 -0.23 -15.50
C LEU A 72 -29.17 -0.10 -14.79
N LEU A 73 -29.21 -0.21 -13.47
CA LEU A 73 -30.43 -0.04 -12.67
C LEU A 73 -31.00 1.37 -12.70
N GLU A 74 -30.15 2.39 -12.82
CA GLU A 74 -30.58 3.79 -12.94
C GLU A 74 -31.07 4.16 -14.35
N LYS A 75 -30.88 3.26 -15.32
CA LYS A 75 -31.31 3.41 -16.73
C LYS A 75 -32.57 2.61 -17.09
N VAL A 76 -33.21 1.94 -16.12
CA VAL A 76 -34.51 1.25 -16.26
C VAL A 76 -35.55 1.99 -15.44
#